data_AF-A0A1F0ART3-F1
#
_entry.id   AF-A0A1F0ART3-F1
#
_cell.length_a   1.000
_cell.length_b   1.000
_cell.length_c   1.000
_cell.angle_alpha   90.00
_cell.angle_beta   90.00
_cell.angle_gamma   90.00
#
_symmetry.space_group_name_H-M   'P 1'
#
loop_
_entity.id
_entity.type
_entity.pdbx_description
1 polymer ?
#
loop_
_entity_poly.entity_id
_entity_poly.type
_entity_poly.pdbx_seq_one_letter_code
_entity_poly.pdbx_strand_id
1 'polypeptide(L)' 'VNHCPVTEKDGKQGYFDFGAVSLPLGLINQNIIFFNKEDIDEVLFFGYIDRRFQDFLSRYDEEVSRISYDHFSVDDFKK' A
#
# COMPACT_ATOMS: atom_id res chain seq x y z
N VAL A 1 0.29 8.22 -2.93
CA VAL A 1 0.31 6.82 -2.48
C VAL A 1 -1.08 6.51 -1.99
N ASN A 2 -1.66 5.40 -2.44
CA ASN A 2 -2.92 4.88 -1.91
C ASN A 2 -2.61 3.91 -0.77
N HIS A 3 -3.44 3.94 0.28
CA HIS A 3 -3.29 3.05 1.43
C HIS A 3 -4.29 1.91 1.34
N CYS A 4 -3.84 0.70 1.68
CA CYS A 4 -4.64 -0.52 1.68
C CYS A 4 -5.44 -0.77 0.38
N PRO A 5 -4.87 -0.58 -0.84
CA PRO A 5 -5.58 -0.94 -2.06
C PRO A 5 -5.88 -2.45 -2.09
N VAL A 6 -7.14 -2.79 -2.34
CA VAL A 6 -7.57 -4.18 -2.56
C VAL A 6 -7.27 -4.56 -4.01
N THR A 7 -6.65 -5.71 -4.19
CA THR A 7 -6.31 -6.33 -5.47
C THR A 7 -6.78 -7.78 -5.50
N GLU A 8 -6.74 -8.40 -6.68
CA GLU A 8 -7.10 -9.79 -6.88
C GLU A 8 -5.91 -10.59 -7.37
N LYS A 9 -5.75 -11.79 -6.83
CA LYS A 9 -4.82 -12.79 -7.31
C LYS A 9 -5.47 -14.16 -7.29
N ASP A 10 -5.46 -14.86 -8.43
CA ASP A 10 -5.99 -16.22 -8.56
C ASP A 10 -7.43 -16.37 -8.00
N GLY A 11 -8.26 -15.34 -8.18
CA GLY A 11 -9.64 -15.29 -7.69
C GLY A 11 -9.80 -15.00 -6.19
N LYS A 12 -8.71 -14.70 -5.47
CA LYS A 12 -8.74 -14.25 -4.07
C LYS A 12 -8.46 -12.76 -3.98
N GLN A 13 -9.27 -12.06 -3.20
CA GLN A 13 -9.07 -10.65 -2.89
C GLN A 13 -8.14 -10.50 -1.69
N GLY A 14 -7.16 -9.62 -1.80
CA GLY A 14 -6.24 -9.25 -0.73
C GLY A 14 -5.82 -7.80 -0.87
N TYR A 15 -5.04 -7.30 0.09
CA TYR A 15 -4.55 -5.93 0.07
C TYR A 15 -3.04 -5.87 0.29
N PHE A 16 -2.44 -4.79 -0.20
CA PHE A 16 -1.09 -4.35 0.16
C PHE A 16 -1.18 -3.08 0.98
N ASP A 17 -0.16 -2.73 1.77
CA ASP A 17 -0.19 -1.49 2.55
C ASP A 17 -0.20 -0.24 1.65
N PHE A 18 0.53 -0.30 0.52
CA PHE A 18 0.75 0.83 -0.36
C PHE A 18 0.52 0.50 -1.84
N GLY A 19 -0.10 1.45 -2.54
CA GLY A 19 -0.13 1.55 -4.00
C GLY A 19 0.53 2.85 -4.46
N ALA A 20 1.54 2.75 -5.32
CA ALA A 20 2.31 3.89 -5.83
C ALA A 20 2.42 3.92 -7.35
N VAL A 21 2.93 5.04 -7.85
CA VAL A 21 3.23 5.28 -9.27
C VAL A 21 4.59 5.96 -9.38
N SER A 22 5.27 5.77 -10.51
CA SER A 22 6.57 6.41 -10.75
C SER A 22 6.42 7.90 -11.05
N LEU A 23 7.31 8.73 -10.51
CA LEU A 23 7.39 10.15 -10.83
C LEU A 23 8.44 10.41 -11.93
N PRO A 24 8.25 11.42 -12.80
CA PRO A 24 7.13 12.38 -12.85
C PRO A 24 5.92 11.87 -13.66
N LEU A 25 6.00 10.67 -14.26
CA LEU A 25 4.97 10.13 -15.16
C LEU A 25 3.59 9.99 -14.52
N GLY A 26 3.53 9.65 -13.23
CA GLY A 26 2.28 9.42 -12.51
C GLY A 26 1.58 8.14 -12.96
N LEU A 27 0.25 8.15 -12.89
CA LEU A 27 -0.57 6.99 -13.25
C LEU A 27 -0.71 6.88 -14.78
N ILE A 28 -0.10 5.87 -15.37
CA ILE A 28 -0.20 5.56 -16.80
C ILE A 28 -0.61 4.11 -16.96
N ASN A 29 -1.65 3.87 -17.77
CA ASN A 29 -2.10 2.54 -18.20
C ASN A 29 -2.23 1.51 -17.06
N GLN A 30 -2.81 1.93 -15.93
CA GLN A 30 -3.05 1.09 -14.73
C GLN A 30 -1.79 0.47 -14.09
N ASN A 31 -0.60 0.96 -14.41
CA ASN A 31 0.64 0.50 -13.79
C ASN A 31 0.75 1.07 -12.37
N ILE A 32 0.22 0.33 -11.41
CA ILE A 32 0.34 0.60 -9.97
C ILE A 32 1.39 -0.36 -9.40
N ILE A 33 2.30 0.18 -8.61
CA ILE A 33 3.30 -0.57 -7.86
C ILE A 33 2.71 -0.85 -6.49
N PHE A 34 2.62 -2.12 -6.10
CA PHE A 34 2.14 -2.55 -4.79
C PHE A 34 3.29 -3.08 -3.94
N PHE A 35 3.32 -2.71 -2.66
CA PHE A 35 4.33 -3.12 -1.69
C PHE A 35 3.81 -2.85 -0.27
N ASN A 36 4.41 -3.51 0.71
CA ASN A 36 4.07 -3.37 2.12
C ASN A 36 5.09 -2.53 2.90
N LYS A 37 4.77 -2.25 4.16
CA LYS A 37 5.65 -1.54 5.09
C LYS A 37 6.96 -2.28 5.33
N GLU A 38 6.92 -3.61 5.39
CA GLU A 38 8.12 -4.45 5.53
C GLU A 38 9.05 -4.43 4.31
N ASP A 39 8.56 -4.01 3.14
CA ASP A 39 9.36 -3.92 1.91
C ASP A 39 10.15 -2.60 1.80
N ILE A 40 9.92 -1.65 2.71
CA ILE A 40 10.56 -0.32 2.71
C ILE A 40 11.80 -0.34 3.61
N ASP A 41 12.98 -0.18 3.00
CA ASP A 41 14.23 -0.02 3.75
C ASP A 41 14.38 1.39 4.34
N GLU A 42 14.19 2.43 3.52
CA GLU A 42 14.31 3.83 3.94
C GLU A 42 13.31 4.74 3.22
N VAL A 43 12.78 5.75 3.95
CA VAL A 43 11.96 6.83 3.38
C VAL A 43 12.83 8.08 3.21
N LEU A 44 13.23 8.37 1.97
CA LEU A 44 14.10 9.52 1.65
C LEU A 44 13.38 10.87 1.65
N PHE A 45 12.08 10.88 1.35
CA PHE A 45 11.29 12.09 1.27
C PHE A 45 9.85 11.83 1.69
N PHE A 46 9.33 12.74 2.51
CA PHE A 46 7.95 12.71 2.97
C PHE A 46 7.27 14.02 2.59
N GLY A 47 6.20 13.90 1.78
CA GLY A 47 5.42 15.05 1.32
C GLY A 47 4.53 15.64 2.41
N TYR A 48 3.61 16.51 2.00
CA TYR A 48 2.60 17.03 2.93
C TYR A 48 1.64 15.91 3.38
N ILE A 49 1.40 15.83 4.68
CA ILE A 49 0.27 15.10 5.26
C ILE A 49 -0.55 16.02 6.15
N ASP A 50 -1.87 15.91 6.05
CA ASP A 50 -2.76 16.62 6.95
C ASP A 50 -2.87 15.91 8.32
N ARG A 51 -3.50 16.58 9.28
CA ARG A 51 -3.66 16.03 10.64
C ARG A 51 -4.51 14.77 10.69
N ARG A 52 -5.55 14.67 9.86
CA ARG A 52 -6.43 13.48 9.84
C ARG A 52 -5.63 12.26 9.42
N PHE A 53 -4.73 12.45 8.45
CA PHE A 53 -3.85 11.40 8.00
C PHE A 53 -2.79 11.05 9.04
N GLN A 54 -2.25 12.02 9.78
CA GLN A 54 -1.38 11.76 10.93
C GLN A 54 -2.07 10.91 12.01
N ASP A 55 -3.32 11.24 12.35
CA ASP A 55 -4.12 10.49 13.31
C ASP A 55 -4.36 9.05 12.82
N PHE A 56 -4.67 8.87 11.54
CA PHE A 56 -4.78 7.55 10.91
C PHE A 56 -3.48 6.75 11.01
N LEU A 57 -2.34 7.36 10.65
CA LEU A 57 -1.02 6.71 10.74
C LEU A 57 -0.67 6.30 12.18
N SER A 58 -1.06 7.09 13.18
CA SER A 58 -0.82 6.77 14.59
C SER A 58 -1.56 5.52 15.08
N ARG A 59 -2.62 5.13 14.38
CA ARG A 59 -3.48 3.97 14.69
C ARG A 59 -3.45 2.92 13.58
N TYR A 60 -2.50 3.03 12.66
CA TYR A 60 -2.48 2.23 11.43
C TYR A 60 -2.61 0.72 11.71
N ASP A 61 -1.80 0.19 12.63
CA ASP A 61 -1.81 -1.23 12.98
C ASP A 61 -3.16 -1.70 13.55
N GLU A 62 -3.87 -0.84 14.29
CA GLU A 62 -5.23 -1.10 14.78
C GLU A 62 -6.23 -1.11 13.62
N GLU A 63 -6.14 -0.15 12.71
CA GLU A 63 -7.05 -0.03 11.57
C GLU A 63 -6.89 -1.19 10.58
N VAL A 64 -5.66 -1.59 10.25
CA VAL A 64 -5.41 -2.71 9.33
C VAL A 64 -5.82 -4.05 9.93
N SER A 65 -5.73 -4.22 11.26
CA SER A 65 -6.20 -5.45 11.94
C SER A 65 -7.70 -5.70 11.79
N ARG A 66 -8.48 -4.66 11.41
CA ARG A 66 -9.93 -4.74 11.18
C ARG A 66 -10.28 -5.10 9.73
N ILE A 67 -9.30 -5.14 8.83
CA ILE A 67 -9.50 -5.51 7.42
C ILE A 67 -9.75 -7.01 7.33
N SER A 68 -10.80 -7.40 6.60
CA SER A 68 -11.20 -8.80 6.43
C SER A 68 -10.49 -9.52 5.27
N TYR A 69 -9.80 -8.77 4.43
CA TYR A 69 -9.04 -9.28 3.29
C TYR A 69 -7.66 -9.76 3.72
N ASP A 70 -7.12 -10.75 3.00
CA ASP A 70 -5.77 -11.24 3.25
C ASP A 70 -4.74 -10.13 2.98
N HIS A 71 -3.74 -10.01 3.87
CA HIS A 71 -2.57 -9.17 3.64
C HIS A 71 -1.62 -9.93 2.70
N PHE A 72 -1.48 -9.44 1.48
CA PHE A 72 -0.65 -10.08 0.46
C PHE A 72 0.81 -9.69 0.61
N SER A 73 1.72 -10.62 0.36
CA SER A 73 3.15 -10.37 0.29
C SER A 73 3.61 -10.23 -1.16
N VAL A 74 4.64 -9.41 -1.39
CA VAL A 74 5.30 -9.34 -2.71
C VAL A 74 5.89 -10.70 -3.12
N ASP A 75 6.27 -11.53 -2.16
CA ASP A 75 6.79 -12.88 -2.41
C ASP A 75 5.76 -13.79 -3.03
N ASP A 76 4.47 -13.61 -2.72
CA ASP A 76 3.42 -14.39 -3.32
C ASP A 76 3.46 -14.25 -4.86
N PHE A 77 3.78 -13.05 -5.37
CA PHE A 77 3.73 -12.70 -6.79
C PHE A 77 5.04 -12.95 -7.53
N LYS A 78 6.09 -13.44 -6.86
CA LYS A 78 7.34 -13.86 -7.51
C LYS A 78 7.11 -15.19 -8.25
N LYS A 79 7.63 -15.30 -9.47
CA LYS A 79 7.59 -16.52 -10.29
C LYS A 79 8.66 -17.52 -9.87
#